data_AF-A0A524BGY4-F1
#
_entry.id   AF-A0A524BGY4-F1
#
_cell.length_a   1.000
_cell.length_b   1.000
_cell.length_c   1.000
_cell.angle_alpha   90.00
_cell.angle_beta   90.00
_cell.angle_gamma   90.00
#
_symmetry.space_group_name_H-M   'P 1'
#
loop_
_entity.id
_entity.type
_entity.pdbx_description
1 polymer ?
#
loop_
_entity_poly.entity_id
_entity_poly.type
_entity_poly.pdbx_seq_one_letter_code
_entity_poly.pdbx_strand_id
1 'polypeptide(L)'
;DDGDEIAFGAVTLTAVHLVGHTPGSIALVYDDPEGQPQVFTGDCLFPGGVGNTWEDPDRFATLYDGVVTKLFGRLPDETWVYPGHGKDTSIGAERPSLAEWQERGW
;
A
#
# COMPACT_ATOMS: atom_id res chain seq x y z
N ASP A 1 -0.02 -5.82 14.54
CA ASP A 1 -1.33 -5.18 14.37
C ASP A 1 -1.21 -3.89 13.58
N ASP A 2 -2.34 -3.29 13.19
CA ASP A 2 -2.36 -2.02 12.45
C ASP A 2 -1.84 -0.88 13.33
N GLY A 3 -0.86 -0.12 12.84
CA GLY A 3 -0.20 0.95 13.58
C GLY A 3 0.94 0.51 14.49
N ASP A 4 1.26 -0.79 14.56
CA ASP A 4 2.40 -1.24 15.35
C ASP A 4 3.73 -0.73 14.77
N GLU A 5 4.66 -0.41 15.66
CA GLU A 5 5.99 0.05 15.30
C GLU A 5 7.02 -1.09 15.40
N ILE A 6 7.86 -1.19 14.37
CA ILE A 6 8.98 -2.12 14.30
C ILE A 6 10.27 -1.29 14.26
N ALA A 7 11.00 -1.27 15.36
CA ALA A 7 12.23 -0.49 15.49
C ALA A 7 13.48 -1.37 15.35
N PHE A 8 14.47 -0.87 14.61
CA PHE A 8 15.81 -1.46 14.51
C PHE A 8 16.86 -0.37 14.29
N GLY A 9 17.81 -0.24 15.23
CA GLY A 9 18.77 0.85 15.21
C GLY A 9 18.06 2.20 15.31
N ALA A 10 18.30 3.09 14.35
CA ALA A 10 17.65 4.40 14.24
C ALA A 10 16.38 4.39 13.37
N VAL A 11 16.03 3.24 12.77
CA VAL A 11 14.89 3.11 11.88
C VAL A 11 13.68 2.60 12.66
N THR A 12 12.53 3.22 12.42
CA THR A 12 11.22 2.74 12.90
C THR A 12 10.29 2.63 11.71
N LEU A 13 9.68 1.46 11.54
CA LEU A 13 8.65 1.21 10.52
C LEU A 13 7.28 1.12 11.18
N THR A 14 6.28 1.75 10.59
CA THR A 14 4.88 1.58 11.02
C THR A 14 4.21 0.52 10.15
N ALA A 15 3.59 -0.48 10.77
CA ALA A 15 2.80 -1.49 10.08
C ALA A 15 1.43 -0.95 9.70
N VAL A 16 1.02 -1.18 8.46
CA VAL A 16 -0.32 -0.86 7.95
C VAL A 16 -0.98 -2.17 7.51
N HIS A 17 -2.02 -2.61 8.20
CA HIS A 17 -2.72 -3.85 7.89
C HIS A 17 -3.65 -3.65 6.68
N LEU A 18 -3.42 -4.44 5.63
CA LEU A 18 -4.13 -4.39 4.36
C LEU A 18 -4.68 -5.76 4.03
N VAL A 19 -5.99 -5.94 4.18
CA VAL A 19 -6.65 -7.25 4.02
C VAL A 19 -7.21 -7.38 2.60
N GLY A 20 -6.95 -8.51 1.96
CA GLY A 20 -7.65 -8.93 0.75
C GLY A 20 -6.82 -9.84 -0.14
N HIS A 21 -5.55 -9.48 -0.40
CA HIS A 21 -4.61 -10.41 -1.03
C HIS A 21 -4.40 -11.66 -0.15
N THR A 22 -4.06 -11.41 1.13
CA THR A 22 -4.15 -12.39 2.22
C THR A 22 -4.82 -11.76 3.45
N PRO A 23 -5.27 -12.56 4.44
CA PRO A 23 -5.75 -12.03 5.71
C PRO A 23 -4.67 -11.33 6.57
N GLY A 24 -3.40 -11.69 6.36
CA GLY A 24 -2.26 -11.22 7.18
C GLY A 24 -1.36 -10.21 6.49
N SER A 25 -1.74 -9.72 5.31
CA SER A 25 -0.93 -8.81 4.51
C SER A 25 -0.75 -7.46 5.23
N ILE A 26 0.49 -6.96 5.25
CA ILE A 26 0.82 -5.64 5.78
C ILE A 26 1.65 -4.86 4.75
N ALA A 27 1.52 -3.54 4.79
CA ALA A 27 2.52 -2.64 4.27
C ALA A 27 3.38 -2.08 5.43
N LEU A 28 4.61 -1.70 5.15
CA LEU A 28 5.51 -1.08 6.12
C LEU A 28 5.86 0.33 5.66
N VAL A 29 5.51 1.33 6.46
CA VAL A 29 5.81 2.73 6.19
C VAL A 29 7.09 3.12 6.94
N TYR A 30 8.03 3.69 6.21
CA TYR A 30 9.19 4.38 6.75
C TYR A 30 9.02 5.89 6.52
N ASP A 31 8.88 6.65 7.61
CA ASP A 31 8.88 8.12 7.55
C ASP A 31 10.33 8.61 7.64
N ASP A 32 10.96 8.79 6.47
CA ASP A 32 12.37 9.10 6.36
C ASP A 32 12.69 10.52 6.87
N PRO A 33 13.43 10.70 7.98
CA PRO A 33 13.66 12.01 8.56
C PRO A 33 14.53 12.93 7.70
N GLU A 34 15.24 12.39 6.70
CA GLU A 34 16.11 13.15 5.80
C GLU A 34 15.59 13.16 4.35
N GLY A 35 14.44 12.56 4.10
CA GLY A 35 13.94 12.29 2.76
C GLY A 35 12.43 12.36 2.63
N GLN A 36 11.92 11.63 1.65
CA GLN A 36 10.49 11.43 1.45
C GLN A 36 10.05 10.09 2.05
N PRO A 37 8.80 9.97 2.52
CA PRO A 37 8.30 8.70 3.04
C PRO A 37 8.44 7.57 2.02
N GLN A 38 8.56 6.35 2.54
CA GLN A 38 8.68 5.14 1.74
C GLN A 38 7.68 4.11 2.27
N VAL A 39 7.05 3.34 1.38
CA VAL A 39 6.17 2.25 1.77
C VAL A 39 6.50 0.97 1.03
N PHE A 40 6.74 -0.10 1.79
CA PHE A 40 6.91 -1.46 1.28
C PHE A 40 5.55 -2.14 1.33
N THR A 41 4.93 -2.38 0.17
CA THR A 41 3.51 -2.76 0.10
C THR A 41 3.26 -4.26 0.02
N GLY A 42 4.32 -5.06 -0.12
CA GLY A 42 4.18 -6.48 -0.44
C GLY A 42 3.28 -6.66 -1.65
N ASP A 43 2.31 -7.57 -1.56
CA ASP A 43 1.37 -7.85 -2.64
C ASP A 43 0.05 -7.08 -2.51
N CYS A 44 0.07 -5.86 -1.96
CA CYS A 44 -1.13 -5.04 -1.77
C CYS A 44 -1.32 -3.95 -2.84
N LEU A 45 -0.23 -3.31 -3.28
CA LEU A 45 -0.25 -2.20 -4.24
C LEU A 45 0.95 -2.30 -5.17
N PHE A 46 0.68 -2.17 -6.46
CA PHE A 46 1.62 -2.23 -7.58
C PHE A 46 1.43 -1.05 -8.51
N PRO A 47 2.39 -0.80 -9.43
CA PRO A 47 2.13 0.04 -10.58
C PRO A 47 0.90 -0.46 -11.34
N GLY A 48 -0.14 0.37 -11.45
CA GLY A 48 -1.37 0.06 -12.18
C GLY A 48 -2.46 -0.70 -11.41
N GLY A 49 -2.33 -0.95 -10.11
CA GLY A 49 -3.45 -1.46 -9.32
C GLY A 49 -3.11 -2.14 -7.99
N VAL A 50 -4.16 -2.64 -7.33
CA VAL A 50 -4.03 -3.47 -6.11
C VAL A 50 -3.64 -4.91 -6.46
N GLY A 51 -3.13 -5.66 -5.48
CA GLY A 51 -2.74 -7.05 -5.69
C GLY A 51 -3.91 -8.01 -5.94
N ASN A 52 -3.58 -9.22 -6.42
CA ASN A 52 -4.56 -10.25 -6.77
C ASN A 52 -5.42 -10.65 -5.56
N THR A 53 -6.74 -10.65 -5.75
CA THR A 53 -7.74 -11.03 -4.73
C THR A 53 -8.47 -12.32 -5.05
N TRP A 54 -7.94 -13.16 -5.93
CA TRP A 54 -8.46 -14.51 -6.24
C TRP A 54 -9.87 -14.49 -6.84
N GLU A 55 -10.16 -13.48 -7.67
CA GLU A 55 -11.48 -13.28 -8.29
C GLU A 55 -12.63 -13.10 -7.27
N ASP A 56 -12.30 -12.70 -6.04
CA ASP A 56 -13.25 -12.47 -4.96
C ASP A 56 -13.56 -10.95 -4.83
N PRO A 57 -14.81 -10.51 -5.10
CA PRO A 57 -15.19 -9.11 -5.08
C PRO A 57 -15.13 -8.49 -3.69
N ASP A 58 -15.39 -9.26 -2.62
CA ASP A 58 -15.37 -8.75 -1.24
C ASP A 58 -13.92 -8.52 -0.80
N ARG A 59 -13.00 -9.41 -1.21
CA ARG A 59 -11.56 -9.21 -0.99
C ARG A 59 -11.02 -8.04 -1.77
N PHE A 60 -11.45 -7.85 -3.02
CA PHE A 60 -11.09 -6.66 -3.81
C PHE A 60 -11.56 -5.40 -3.10
N ALA A 61 -12.83 -5.32 -2.71
CA ALA A 61 -13.38 -4.17 -2.03
C ALA A 61 -12.62 -3.85 -0.73
N THR A 62 -12.28 -4.89 0.05
CA THR A 62 -11.52 -4.75 1.30
C THR A 62 -10.10 -4.23 1.04
N LEU A 63 -9.39 -4.80 0.06
CA LEU A 63 -8.01 -4.40 -0.26
C LEU A 63 -7.98 -2.98 -0.81
N TYR A 64 -8.88 -2.68 -1.74
CA TYR A 64 -9.00 -1.38 -2.37
C TYR A 64 -9.30 -0.29 -1.33
N ASP A 65 -10.30 -0.50 -0.46
CA ASP A 65 -10.63 0.46 0.61
C ASP A 65 -9.45 0.66 1.57
N GLY A 66 -8.78 -0.42 1.97
CA GLY A 66 -7.59 -0.35 2.81
C GLY A 66 -6.45 0.45 2.16
N VAL A 67 -6.15 0.17 0.90
CA VAL A 67 -5.11 0.89 0.15
C VAL A 67 -5.46 2.37 -0.01
N VAL A 68 -6.69 2.69 -0.40
CA VAL A 68 -7.14 4.08 -0.58
C VAL A 68 -7.12 4.84 0.74
N THR A 69 -7.72 4.30 1.80
CA THR A 69 -7.89 5.02 3.07
C THR A 69 -6.61 5.08 3.89
N LYS A 70 -5.78 4.04 3.86
CA LYS A 70 -4.59 3.94 4.72
C LYS A 70 -3.29 4.34 4.04
N LEU A 71 -3.18 4.19 2.71
CA LEU A 71 -2.01 4.65 1.96
C LEU A 71 -2.29 5.98 1.28
N PHE A 72 -3.16 6.02 0.26
CA PHE A 72 -3.41 7.24 -0.51
C PHE A 72 -4.00 8.38 0.31
N GLY A 73 -4.82 8.08 1.33
CA GLY A 73 -5.43 9.06 2.22
C GLY A 73 -4.49 9.61 3.29
N ARG A 74 -3.32 8.99 3.52
CA ARG A 74 -2.42 9.35 4.63
C ARG A 74 -1.01 9.74 4.18
N LEU A 75 -0.53 9.17 3.08
CA LEU A 75 0.82 9.36 2.58
C LEU A 75 0.84 10.46 1.51
N PRO A 76 1.87 11.33 1.51
CA PRO A 76 2.03 12.36 0.49
C PRO A 76 2.43 11.77 -0.87
N ASP A 77 2.27 12.53 -1.94
CA ASP A 77 2.41 12.05 -3.32
C ASP A 77 3.85 11.67 -3.70
N GLU A 78 4.84 12.28 -3.05
CA GLU A 78 6.26 11.95 -3.18
C GLU A 78 6.63 10.61 -2.54
N THR A 79 5.72 9.96 -1.81
CA THR A 79 5.99 8.69 -1.13
C THR A 79 6.33 7.60 -2.14
N TRP A 80 7.53 7.02 -2.01
CA TRP A 80 7.93 5.87 -2.82
C TRP A 80 7.16 4.63 -2.40
N VAL A 81 6.75 3.84 -3.39
CA VAL A 81 6.08 2.56 -3.24
C VAL A 81 6.99 1.46 -3.77
N TYR A 82 7.32 0.51 -2.89
CA TYR A 82 8.12 -0.68 -3.17
C TYR A 82 7.26 -1.94 -3.04
N PRO A 83 6.73 -2.48 -4.15
CA PRO A 83 5.94 -3.70 -4.10
C PRO A 83 6.78 -4.94 -3.79
N GLY A 84 6.13 -6.03 -3.40
CA GLY A 84 6.78 -7.32 -3.18
C GLY A 84 7.44 -7.89 -4.44
N HIS A 85 7.00 -7.45 -5.62
CA HIS A 85 7.55 -7.83 -6.92
C HIS A 85 7.28 -6.76 -8.00
N GLY A 86 8.12 -6.75 -9.04
CA GLY A 86 7.94 -5.83 -10.17
C GLY A 86 8.71 -4.52 -10.01
N LYS A 87 8.16 -3.43 -10.53
CA LYS A 87 8.80 -2.10 -10.52
C LYS A 87 8.26 -1.24 -9.38
N ASP A 88 9.09 -0.31 -8.95
CA ASP A 88 8.72 0.74 -8.01
C ASP A 88 7.79 1.77 -8.66
N THR A 89 7.02 2.47 -7.84
CA THR A 89 6.19 3.63 -8.23
C THR A 89 6.10 4.63 -7.07
N SER A 90 5.21 5.61 -7.14
CA SER A 90 4.89 6.50 -6.02
C SER A 90 3.40 6.65 -5.82
N ILE A 91 2.99 7.08 -4.62
CA ILE A 91 1.59 7.40 -4.33
C ILE A 91 1.04 8.41 -5.35
N GLY A 92 1.81 9.46 -5.65
CA GLY A 92 1.40 10.48 -6.61
C GLY A 92 1.28 9.99 -8.05
N ALA A 93 2.15 9.07 -8.49
CA ALA A 93 2.10 8.51 -9.83
C ALA A 93 0.82 7.68 -10.05
N GLU A 94 0.39 6.95 -9.02
CA GLU A 94 -0.74 6.03 -9.09
C GLU A 94 -2.10 6.68 -8.74
N ARG A 95 -2.12 7.77 -7.96
CA ARG A 95 -3.35 8.41 -7.45
C ARG A 95 -4.39 8.72 -8.53
N PRO A 96 -4.03 9.22 -9.74
CA PRO A 96 -5.00 9.52 -10.79
C PRO A 96 -5.80 8.29 -11.25
N SER A 97 -5.28 7.08 -11.05
CA SER A 97 -5.87 5.83 -11.53
C SER A 97 -6.83 5.18 -10.55
N LEU A 98 -7.03 5.72 -9.34
CA LEU A 98 -7.88 5.11 -8.31
C LEU A 98 -9.31 4.83 -8.82
N ALA A 99 -9.94 5.77 -9.53
CA ALA A 99 -11.28 5.60 -10.05
C ALA A 99 -11.35 4.51 -11.14
N GLU A 100 -10.34 4.46 -12.02
CA GLU A 100 -10.22 3.43 -13.06
C GLU A 100 -10.12 2.04 -12.44
N TRP A 101 -9.32 1.88 -11.37
CA TRP A 101 -9.16 0.60 -10.70
C TRP A 101 -10.44 0.15 -10.02
N GLN A 102 -11.18 1.06 -9.40
CA GLN A 102 -12.46 0.74 -8.76
C GLN A 102 -13.50 0.26 -9.78
N GLU A 103 -13.57 0.92 -10.93
CA GLU A 103 -14.50 0.55 -12.01
C GLU A 103 -14.10 -0.76 -12.67
N ARG A 104 -12.79 -0.95 -12.93
CA ARG A 104 -12.26 -2.19 -13.49
C ARG A 104 -12.46 -3.39 -12.56
N GLY A 105 -12.39 -3.16 -11.24
CA GLY A 105 -12.39 -4.23 -10.26
C GLY A 105 -11.05 -4.97 -10.24
N TRP A 106 -11.14 -6.30 -10.18
CA TRP A 106 -9.99 -7.22 -10.13
C TRP A 106 -9.54 -7.66 -11.53
#